data_AF-U1HIA0-F1
#
_entry.id   AF-U1HIA0-F1
#
_cell.length_a   1.000
_cell.length_b   1.000
_cell.length_c   1.000
_cell.angle_alpha   90.00
_cell.angle_beta   90.00
_cell.angle_gamma   90.00
#
_symmetry.space_group_name_H-M   'P 1'
#
loop_
_entity.id
_entity.type
_entity.pdbx_description
1 polymer ?
#
loop_
_entity_poly.entity_id
_entity_poly.type
_entity_poly.pdbx_seq_one_letter_code
_entity_poly.pdbx_strand_id
1 'polypeptide(L)'
;MRWKPTTFSSASEHQRAPLYLAPHYSVRSLRLAANYAKKVSSIVIFNLNIASTIFCKDECQNMEELSAVHENLDSIACSDVRITSRSRSRSPSRSNSTKHRKTQKIHNRLDREAHPLIGRFISSLNAKEAINPQGRYCTFILQPGAYEETMKSLRQSDSEVWGYIEDKLRHDLIDDKILVIVMPTTKIHECTKNKTSDSIKSQLTVIAGKTLNEGTKQLIRDIQPASAATIELYGTKSFLQPDAQFYIRGLYFPGVVIEIAHTQDCKKLRRKARKFVTGSMGEVHLVIGLEIGGKLFKISAWCPEIYQIENQDAIRMKTLIDGDIIRDSDGTLKPGFFRFYLEDFGTDLATKYPNADMTEEIVLSYNVLAEYLIDAEECDIPPPPDMGKGKYIVMEDSCSSAGEELNSEDERRFFEFERRSAARQEALGYTY
;
A
#
# COMPACT_ATOMS: atom_id res chain seq x y z
N MET A 1 51.54 -48.15 -55.67
CA MET A 1 50.54 -48.47 -54.62
C MET A 1 51.11 -49.51 -53.67
N ARG A 2 51.51 -49.11 -52.46
CA ARG A 2 51.57 -49.96 -51.26
C ARG A 2 51.93 -49.07 -50.08
N TRP A 3 51.08 -49.17 -49.05
CA TRP A 3 51.07 -48.40 -47.83
C TRP A 3 52.36 -48.58 -47.01
N LYS A 4 52.81 -47.51 -46.36
CA LYS A 4 53.72 -47.54 -45.20
C LYS A 4 52.94 -47.07 -43.96
N PRO A 5 53.06 -47.74 -42.80
CA PRO A 5 52.43 -47.31 -41.57
C PRO A 5 53.32 -46.35 -40.77
N THR A 6 52.71 -45.31 -40.24
CA THR A 6 53.32 -44.30 -39.37
C THR A 6 53.27 -44.78 -37.92
N THR A 7 54.40 -44.78 -37.24
CA THR A 7 54.54 -45.11 -35.81
C THR A 7 54.24 -43.89 -34.94
N PHE A 8 53.54 -44.16 -33.85
CA PHE A 8 53.22 -43.29 -32.71
C PHE A 8 54.47 -42.69 -32.06
N SER A 9 54.42 -41.41 -31.71
CA SER A 9 55.25 -40.79 -30.67
C SER A 9 54.36 -39.93 -29.78
N SER A 10 54.37 -40.24 -28.49
CA SER A 10 53.58 -39.66 -27.41
C SER A 10 54.00 -38.23 -27.07
N ALA A 11 53.05 -37.30 -27.07
CA ALA A 11 53.17 -35.99 -26.47
C ALA A 11 52.59 -36.01 -25.04
N SER A 12 53.37 -35.59 -24.05
CA SER A 12 52.89 -35.22 -22.71
C SER A 12 53.18 -33.74 -22.51
N GLU A 13 52.21 -32.89 -22.86
CA GLU A 13 52.27 -31.45 -22.67
C GLU A 13 51.29 -31.08 -21.54
N HIS A 14 51.83 -30.71 -20.37
CA HIS A 14 51.04 -30.20 -19.25
C HIS A 14 50.53 -28.80 -19.57
N GLN A 15 49.23 -28.69 -19.86
CA GLN A 15 48.52 -27.41 -19.89
C GLN A 15 48.44 -26.80 -18.48
N ARG A 16 49.09 -25.65 -18.28
CA ARG A 16 48.81 -24.74 -17.16
C ARG A 16 47.53 -23.97 -17.47
N ALA A 17 46.60 -23.96 -16.51
CA ALA A 17 45.37 -23.17 -16.54
C ALA A 17 45.68 -21.66 -16.57
N PRO A 18 44.83 -20.83 -17.22
CA PRO A 18 44.99 -19.38 -17.20
C PRO A 18 44.57 -18.81 -15.83
N LEU A 19 45.45 -17.99 -15.25
CA LEU A 19 45.14 -17.13 -14.11
C LEU A 19 44.08 -16.10 -14.54
N TYR A 20 42.86 -16.24 -14.00
CA TYR A 20 41.83 -15.21 -14.10
C TYR A 20 42.27 -13.97 -13.30
N LEU A 21 42.48 -12.86 -14.01
CA LEU A 21 42.61 -11.54 -13.41
C LEU A 21 41.29 -11.15 -12.74
N ALA A 22 41.35 -10.79 -11.46
CA ALA A 22 40.21 -10.28 -10.72
C ALA A 22 39.66 -8.99 -11.36
N PRO A 23 38.33 -8.78 -11.40
CA PRO A 23 37.75 -7.57 -11.96
C PRO A 23 38.20 -6.36 -11.14
N HIS A 24 38.70 -5.34 -11.83
CA HIS A 24 38.98 -4.03 -11.24
C HIS A 24 37.66 -3.39 -10.82
N TYR A 25 37.33 -3.49 -9.53
CA TYR A 25 36.26 -2.71 -8.93
C TYR A 25 36.62 -1.23 -8.95
N SER A 26 35.71 -0.40 -9.46
CA SER A 26 35.81 1.05 -9.35
C SER A 26 35.92 1.45 -7.86
N VAL A 27 36.81 2.39 -7.57
CA VAL A 27 36.99 2.99 -6.22
C VAL A 27 35.66 3.51 -5.64
N ARG A 28 34.69 3.84 -6.49
CA ARG A 28 33.35 4.27 -6.10
C ARG A 28 32.49 3.12 -5.53
N SER A 29 32.59 1.92 -6.11
CA SER A 29 31.82 0.73 -5.68
C SER A 29 32.34 0.17 -4.36
N LEU A 30 33.66 0.20 -4.14
CA LEU A 30 34.27 -0.19 -2.86
C LEU A 30 33.95 0.81 -1.74
N ARG A 31 33.83 2.11 -2.06
CA ARG A 31 33.37 3.13 -1.09
C ARG A 31 31.90 2.94 -0.69
N LEU A 32 31.03 2.57 -1.63
CA LEU A 32 29.62 2.27 -1.35
C LEU A 32 29.46 1.04 -0.45
N ALA A 33 30.17 -0.06 -0.76
CA ALA A 33 30.13 -1.27 0.07
C ALA A 33 30.72 -1.04 1.48
N ALA A 34 31.82 -0.29 1.59
CA ALA A 34 32.41 0.05 2.89
C ALA A 34 31.52 1.00 3.71
N ASN A 35 30.82 1.93 3.06
CA ASN A 35 29.85 2.80 3.73
C ASN A 35 28.61 2.03 4.17
N TYR A 36 28.15 1.04 3.40
CA TYR A 36 27.03 0.18 3.78
C TYR A 36 27.37 -0.71 4.99
N ALA A 37 28.55 -1.33 5.02
CA ALA A 37 29.02 -2.11 6.17
C ALA A 37 29.18 -1.26 7.44
N LYS A 38 29.65 -0.01 7.31
CA LYS A 38 29.68 0.96 8.43
C LYS A 38 28.26 1.39 8.85
N LYS A 39 27.31 1.51 7.93
CA LYS A 39 25.91 1.86 8.19
C LYS A 39 25.19 0.79 9.00
N VAL A 40 25.36 -0.49 8.64
CA VAL A 40 24.77 -1.62 9.39
C VAL A 40 25.35 -1.73 10.80
N SER A 41 26.67 -1.57 10.96
CA SER A 41 27.32 -1.65 12.27
C SER A 41 26.93 -0.48 13.20
N SER A 42 26.82 0.75 12.65
CA SER A 42 26.37 1.92 13.42
C SER A 42 24.90 1.86 13.82
N ILE A 43 24.01 1.29 13.00
CA ILE A 43 22.59 1.13 13.34
C ILE A 43 22.40 0.14 14.50
N VAL A 44 23.16 -0.95 14.54
CA VAL A 44 23.10 -1.93 15.65
C VAL A 44 23.61 -1.31 16.97
N ILE A 45 24.68 -0.52 16.91
CA ILE A 45 25.25 0.15 18.10
C ILE A 45 24.35 1.31 18.58
N PHE A 46 23.71 2.03 17.67
CA PHE A 46 22.84 3.16 18.01
C PHE A 46 21.49 2.71 18.60
N ASN A 47 20.89 1.64 18.10
CA ASN A 47 19.64 1.10 18.68
C ASN A 47 19.83 0.58 20.12
N LEU A 48 21.00 0.07 20.47
CA LEU A 48 21.33 -0.30 21.85
C LEU A 48 21.50 0.93 22.76
N ASN A 49 22.03 2.05 22.24
CA ASN A 49 22.22 3.28 23.01
C ASN A 49 20.94 4.13 23.15
N ILE A 50 20.05 4.14 22.16
CA ILE A 50 18.74 4.80 22.27
C ILE A 50 17.89 4.09 23.34
N ALA A 51 17.86 2.76 23.34
CA ALA A 51 17.13 1.99 24.36
C ALA A 51 17.62 2.30 25.79
N SER A 52 18.93 2.54 25.96
CA SER A 52 19.54 2.95 27.23
C SER A 52 19.25 4.41 27.61
N THR A 53 19.02 5.31 26.64
CA THR A 53 18.86 6.75 26.91
C THR A 53 17.40 7.15 27.09
N ILE A 54 16.47 6.46 26.43
CA ILE A 54 15.02 6.68 26.61
C ILE A 54 14.56 6.23 28.01
N PHE A 55 15.21 5.22 28.61
CA PHE A 55 14.88 4.77 29.97
C PHE A 55 15.30 5.75 31.08
N CYS A 56 16.00 6.84 30.78
CA CYS A 56 16.58 7.75 31.78
C CYS A 56 16.10 9.20 31.71
N LYS A 57 15.24 9.60 30.76
CA LYS A 57 14.90 11.03 30.55
C LYS A 57 13.41 11.40 30.56
N ASP A 58 12.48 10.45 30.65
CA ASP A 58 11.04 10.73 30.49
C ASP A 58 10.30 11.22 31.77
N GLU A 59 10.98 11.53 32.88
CA GLU A 59 10.31 12.01 34.11
C GLU A 59 10.45 13.50 34.43
N CYS A 60 11.19 14.32 33.67
CA CYS A 60 11.42 15.71 34.03
C CYS A 60 11.55 16.63 32.82
N GLN A 61 10.43 17.10 32.24
CA GLN A 61 10.24 18.38 31.52
C GLN A 61 9.13 18.25 30.45
N ASN A 62 7.87 18.53 30.79
CA ASN A 62 6.85 19.04 29.83
C ASN A 62 5.50 19.34 30.52
N MET A 63 5.48 20.34 31.42
CA MET A 63 4.23 20.84 32.03
C MET A 63 4.01 22.36 31.90
N GLU A 64 4.90 23.13 31.25
CA GLU A 64 4.77 24.60 31.22
C GLU A 64 4.55 25.26 29.85
N GLU A 65 4.70 24.57 28.71
CA GLU A 65 4.59 25.23 27.39
C GLU A 65 3.21 25.15 26.69
N LEU A 66 2.22 24.44 27.25
CA LEU A 66 0.89 24.31 26.63
C LEU A 66 -0.12 25.41 27.01
N SER A 67 0.25 26.38 27.85
CA SER A 67 -0.64 27.47 28.30
C SER A 67 -0.65 28.71 27.39
N ALA A 68 0.30 28.88 26.45
CA ALA A 68 0.53 30.17 25.79
C ALA A 68 -0.02 30.30 24.35
N VAL A 69 -0.68 29.26 23.80
CA VAL A 69 -1.10 29.24 22.38
C VAL A 69 -2.62 29.45 22.19
N HIS A 70 -3.39 29.67 23.25
CA HIS A 70 -4.86 29.75 23.17
C HIS A 70 -5.49 31.15 23.13
N GLU A 71 -4.72 32.25 23.06
CA GLU A 71 -5.26 33.62 23.18
C GLU A 71 -5.20 34.50 21.92
N ASN A 72 -4.85 34.00 20.72
CA ASN A 72 -4.52 34.90 19.60
C ASN A 72 -5.17 34.62 18.23
N LEU A 73 -6.43 34.16 18.19
CA LEU A 73 -7.15 33.96 16.91
C LEU A 73 -8.59 34.51 16.86
N ASP A 74 -8.91 35.57 17.62
CA ASP A 74 -10.22 36.26 17.57
C ASP A 74 -10.14 37.70 17.00
N SER A 75 -9.26 37.94 16.03
CA SER A 75 -9.18 39.21 15.31
C SER A 75 -8.95 38.96 13.82
N ILE A 76 -10.06 38.92 13.07
CA ILE A 76 -10.26 39.43 11.70
C ILE A 76 -11.68 39.00 11.28
N ALA A 77 -12.61 39.94 11.31
CA ALA A 77 -13.91 39.80 10.67
C ALA A 77 -14.18 41.05 9.81
N CYS A 78 -14.53 40.82 8.54
CA CYS A 78 -15.13 41.82 7.66
C CYS A 78 -16.53 42.23 8.15
N SER A 79 -16.70 43.54 8.23
CA SER A 79 -17.89 44.40 8.07
C SER A 79 -19.31 43.79 7.93
N ASP A 80 -20.17 44.31 8.82
CA ASP A 80 -21.53 44.83 8.64
C ASP A 80 -22.69 43.92 8.18
N VAL A 81 -23.59 43.60 9.11
CA VAL A 81 -25.03 43.95 9.08
C VAL A 81 -25.56 44.02 10.53
N ARG A 82 -26.12 45.18 10.91
CA ARG A 82 -26.90 45.39 12.15
C ARG A 82 -28.24 44.67 12.07
N ILE A 83 -28.68 44.01 13.16
CA ILE A 83 -30.07 43.99 13.67
C ILE A 83 -30.05 43.62 15.17
N THR A 84 -31.02 44.16 15.87
CA THR A 84 -31.12 44.48 17.30
C THR A 84 -31.28 43.33 18.29
N SER A 85 -30.67 43.54 19.46
CA SER A 85 -30.90 43.03 20.83
C SER A 85 -32.18 42.25 21.18
N ARG A 86 -32.00 41.13 21.92
CA ARG A 86 -32.79 40.83 23.13
C ARG A 86 -32.09 39.80 24.04
N SER A 87 -31.77 40.24 25.24
CA SER A 87 -31.20 39.47 26.36
C SER A 87 -32.21 38.52 27.00
N ARG A 88 -31.84 37.25 27.21
CA ARG A 88 -32.43 36.39 28.24
C ARG A 88 -31.37 35.46 28.84
N SER A 89 -31.21 35.61 30.14
CA SER A 89 -30.41 34.81 31.08
C SER A 89 -30.77 33.32 31.05
N ARG A 90 -29.76 32.44 31.13
CA ARG A 90 -29.93 31.02 31.47
C ARG A 90 -28.95 30.60 32.57
N SER A 91 -29.50 30.03 33.63
CA SER A 91 -28.80 29.32 34.71
C SER A 91 -28.32 27.92 34.25
N PRO A 92 -27.37 27.28 34.98
CA PRO A 92 -26.63 26.12 34.49
C PRO A 92 -27.26 24.80 34.94
N SER A 93 -27.26 23.76 34.09
CA SER A 93 -27.09 22.36 34.55
C SER A 93 -26.96 21.37 33.38
N ARG A 94 -26.23 20.28 33.67
CA ARG A 94 -26.17 18.97 32.97
C ARG A 94 -25.27 18.85 31.74
N SER A 95 -23.97 18.68 31.99
CA SER A 95 -22.99 18.14 31.04
C SER A 95 -22.55 16.74 31.47
N ASN A 96 -23.36 15.70 31.18
CA ASN A 96 -22.88 14.30 31.16
C ASN A 96 -23.69 13.37 30.24
N SER A 97 -24.86 13.76 29.72
CA SER A 97 -25.62 12.92 28.76
C SER A 97 -25.22 13.12 27.29
N THR A 98 -24.43 14.14 26.97
CA THR A 98 -24.10 14.52 25.59
C THR A 98 -23.02 13.65 24.97
N LYS A 99 -22.08 13.10 25.77
CA LYS A 99 -21.03 12.19 25.28
C LYS A 99 -21.59 10.84 24.89
N HIS A 100 -22.40 10.22 25.76
CA HIS A 100 -23.05 8.94 25.46
C HIS A 100 -23.99 9.02 24.26
N ARG A 101 -24.73 10.13 24.13
CA ARG A 101 -25.64 10.38 23.01
C ARG A 101 -24.93 10.63 21.67
N LYS A 102 -23.66 11.10 21.68
CA LYS A 102 -22.84 11.22 20.45
C LYS A 102 -22.33 9.85 20.00
N THR A 103 -21.74 9.05 20.89
CA THR A 103 -21.25 7.70 20.56
C THR A 103 -22.37 6.78 20.05
N GLN A 104 -23.55 6.84 20.69
CA GLN A 104 -24.72 6.04 20.29
C GLN A 104 -25.34 6.49 18.96
N LYS A 105 -25.17 7.77 18.59
CA LYS A 105 -25.62 8.31 17.28
C LYS A 105 -24.66 7.95 16.14
N ILE A 106 -23.40 7.61 16.45
CA ILE A 106 -22.38 7.14 15.50
C ILE A 106 -22.63 5.67 15.14
N HIS A 107 -22.90 4.80 16.14
CA HIS A 107 -23.31 3.41 15.90
C HIS A 107 -24.56 3.31 15.01
N ASN A 108 -25.62 4.05 15.36
CA ASN A 108 -26.91 3.99 14.66
C ASN A 108 -26.90 4.43 13.18
N ARG A 109 -25.82 5.04 12.67
CA ARG A 109 -25.72 5.48 11.26
C ARG A 109 -24.83 4.56 10.42
N LEU A 110 -23.75 4.04 11.00
CA LEU A 110 -22.98 2.95 10.39
C LEU A 110 -23.86 1.69 10.24
N ASP A 111 -24.72 1.40 11.22
CA ASP A 111 -25.63 0.25 11.20
C ASP A 111 -26.70 0.26 10.08
N ARG A 112 -26.98 1.41 9.44
CA ARG A 112 -28.05 1.48 8.42
C ARG A 112 -27.58 1.27 6.98
N GLU A 113 -26.28 1.43 6.71
CA GLU A 113 -25.71 1.33 5.36
C GLU A 113 -24.41 0.49 5.31
N ALA A 114 -23.75 0.23 6.44
CA ALA A 114 -22.56 -0.62 6.49
C ALA A 114 -22.93 -2.09 6.71
N HIS A 115 -22.10 -2.98 6.17
CA HIS A 115 -22.21 -4.43 6.37
C HIS A 115 -22.30 -4.75 7.87
N PRO A 116 -23.21 -5.63 8.35
CA PRO A 116 -23.38 -5.92 9.79
C PRO A 116 -22.09 -6.31 10.51
N LEU A 117 -21.16 -6.95 9.80
CA LEU A 117 -19.84 -7.32 10.32
C LEU A 117 -18.93 -6.11 10.63
N ILE A 118 -19.08 -5.00 9.90
CA ILE A 118 -18.36 -3.75 10.19
C ILE A 118 -18.84 -3.15 11.52
N GLY A 119 -20.16 -3.16 11.79
CA GLY A 119 -20.72 -2.69 13.05
C GLY A 119 -20.21 -3.50 14.25
N ARG A 120 -20.16 -4.83 14.10
CA ARG A 120 -19.58 -5.76 15.11
C ARG A 120 -18.09 -5.52 15.32
N PHE A 121 -17.32 -5.34 14.24
CA PHE A 121 -15.90 -5.00 14.32
C PHE A 121 -15.68 -3.69 15.08
N ILE A 122 -16.40 -2.63 14.72
CA ILE A 122 -16.30 -1.33 15.37
C ILE A 122 -16.65 -1.40 16.86
N SER A 123 -17.66 -2.20 17.21
CA SER A 123 -18.04 -2.44 18.60
C SER A 123 -16.94 -3.15 19.40
N SER A 124 -16.11 -3.95 18.73
CA SER A 124 -15.00 -4.72 19.32
C SER A 124 -13.70 -3.91 19.48
N LEU A 125 -13.57 -2.76 18.80
CA LEU A 125 -12.35 -1.96 18.77
C LEU A 125 -12.07 -1.16 20.06
N ASN A 126 -13.00 -1.13 21.03
CA ASN A 126 -12.90 -0.28 22.23
C ASN A 126 -12.44 1.17 21.93
N ALA A 127 -12.82 1.69 20.76
CA ALA A 127 -12.30 2.96 20.26
C ALA A 127 -12.74 4.13 21.15
N LYS A 128 -11.80 5.05 21.46
CA LYS A 128 -12.09 6.21 22.31
C LYS A 128 -13.05 7.19 21.64
N GLU A 129 -12.85 7.44 20.35
CA GLU A 129 -13.61 8.42 19.59
C GLU A 129 -13.52 8.16 18.08
N ALA A 130 -14.61 8.40 17.35
CA ALA A 130 -14.62 8.44 15.90
C ALA A 130 -14.56 9.90 15.43
N ILE A 131 -13.55 10.25 14.63
CA ILE A 131 -13.25 11.65 14.27
C ILE A 131 -14.13 12.12 13.10
N ASN A 132 -14.57 11.23 12.20
CA ASN A 132 -15.39 11.63 11.06
C ASN A 132 -16.22 10.46 10.49
N PRO A 133 -17.40 10.17 11.04
CA PRO A 133 -18.30 9.13 10.52
C PRO A 133 -19.13 9.60 9.31
N GLN A 134 -18.94 10.82 8.80
CA GLN A 134 -19.76 11.39 7.71
C GLN A 134 -19.06 11.37 6.34
N GLY A 135 -17.75 11.08 6.31
CA GLY A 135 -17.01 10.88 5.05
C GLY A 135 -16.98 9.42 4.62
N ARG A 136 -16.45 9.15 3.43
CA ARG A 136 -16.21 7.77 2.92
C ARG A 136 -15.13 6.98 3.69
N TYR A 137 -14.50 7.60 4.68
CA TYR A 137 -13.50 6.98 5.52
C TYR A 137 -13.93 7.15 6.97
N CYS A 138 -14.04 6.04 7.70
CA CYS A 138 -14.27 6.09 9.14
C CYS A 138 -12.93 6.04 9.85
N THR A 139 -12.57 7.14 10.53
CA THR A 139 -11.33 7.23 11.30
C THR A 139 -11.60 7.10 12.79
N PHE A 140 -10.88 6.19 13.43
CA PHE A 140 -10.98 5.89 14.85
C PHE A 140 -9.65 6.16 15.55
N ILE A 141 -9.72 6.77 16.74
CA ILE A 141 -8.58 6.85 17.65
C ILE A 141 -8.64 5.67 18.60
N LEU A 142 -7.60 4.84 18.55
CA LEU A 142 -7.43 3.65 19.36
C LEU A 142 -6.49 3.91 20.54
N GLN A 143 -6.57 3.05 21.56
CA GLN A 143 -5.46 2.93 22.51
C GLN A 143 -4.31 2.13 21.89
N PRO A 144 -3.06 2.41 22.27
CA PRO A 144 -1.94 1.57 21.88
C PRO A 144 -2.24 0.09 22.20
N GLY A 145 -1.96 -0.81 21.27
CA GLY A 145 -2.23 -2.25 21.39
C GLY A 145 -3.69 -2.65 21.17
N ALA A 146 -4.65 -1.72 21.18
CA ALA A 146 -6.07 -2.08 21.10
C ALA A 146 -6.43 -2.79 19.79
N TYR A 147 -5.85 -2.37 18.66
CA TYR A 147 -6.07 -3.04 17.38
C TYR A 147 -5.61 -4.50 17.43
N GLU A 148 -4.38 -4.74 17.90
CA GLU A 148 -3.78 -6.07 17.99
C GLU A 148 -4.58 -6.99 18.93
N GLU A 149 -5.01 -6.47 20.09
CA GLU A 149 -5.86 -7.19 21.04
C GLU A 149 -7.23 -7.53 20.45
N THR A 150 -7.87 -6.57 19.78
CA THR A 150 -9.15 -6.79 19.09
C THR A 150 -9.00 -7.86 18.01
N MET A 151 -7.97 -7.78 17.17
CA MET A 151 -7.71 -8.75 16.12
C MET A 151 -7.46 -10.16 16.67
N LYS A 152 -6.66 -10.27 17.75
CA LYS A 152 -6.44 -11.53 18.45
C LYS A 152 -7.71 -12.11 19.05
N SER A 153 -8.55 -11.27 19.67
CA SER A 153 -9.84 -11.67 20.23
C SER A 153 -10.76 -12.18 19.13
N LEU A 154 -10.93 -11.43 18.04
CA LEU A 154 -11.84 -11.80 16.94
C LEU A 154 -11.45 -13.12 16.31
N ARG A 155 -10.14 -13.37 16.11
CA ARG A 155 -9.65 -14.65 15.60
C ARG A 155 -10.06 -15.85 16.48
N GLN A 156 -10.23 -15.64 17.79
CA GLN A 156 -10.59 -16.68 18.74
C GLN A 156 -12.10 -16.79 18.98
N SER A 157 -12.82 -15.66 18.97
CA SER A 157 -14.21 -15.59 19.42
C SER A 157 -15.23 -15.36 18.30
N ASP A 158 -14.81 -14.83 17.15
CA ASP A 158 -15.69 -14.37 16.08
C ASP A 158 -15.04 -14.53 14.70
N SER A 159 -14.93 -15.80 14.26
CA SER A 159 -14.25 -16.16 13.01
C SER A 159 -14.88 -15.55 11.76
N GLU A 160 -16.18 -15.23 11.79
CA GLU A 160 -16.90 -14.58 10.71
C GLU A 160 -16.46 -13.13 10.54
N VAL A 161 -16.45 -12.35 11.63
CA VAL A 161 -15.96 -10.97 11.61
C VAL A 161 -14.47 -10.95 11.29
N TRP A 162 -13.69 -11.85 11.87
CA TRP A 162 -12.27 -12.02 11.56
C TRP A 162 -12.04 -12.24 10.07
N GLY A 163 -12.69 -13.26 9.48
CA GLY A 163 -12.53 -13.59 8.07
C GLY A 163 -12.97 -12.44 7.15
N TYR A 164 -14.04 -11.73 7.52
CA TYR A 164 -14.45 -10.53 6.79
C TYR A 164 -13.41 -9.40 6.85
N ILE A 165 -12.80 -9.16 8.01
CA ILE A 165 -11.77 -8.11 8.13
C ILE A 165 -10.53 -8.47 7.32
N GLU A 166 -10.12 -9.74 7.38
CA GLU A 166 -8.94 -10.26 6.69
C GLU A 166 -9.10 -10.24 5.16
N ASP A 167 -10.29 -10.61 4.66
CA ASP A 167 -10.53 -10.79 3.21
C ASP A 167 -11.21 -9.58 2.55
N LYS A 168 -12.10 -8.88 3.26
CA LYS A 168 -13.03 -7.89 2.64
C LYS A 168 -12.85 -6.47 3.15
N LEU A 169 -12.47 -6.27 4.41
CA LEU A 169 -12.32 -4.92 4.96
C LEU A 169 -11.02 -4.31 4.46
N ARG A 170 -11.13 -3.14 3.85
CA ARG A 170 -9.95 -2.30 3.60
C ARG A 170 -9.76 -1.33 4.75
N HIS A 171 -8.57 -1.29 5.31
CA HIS A 171 -8.23 -0.34 6.35
C HIS A 171 -6.72 -0.11 6.43
N ASP A 172 -6.37 1.08 6.88
CA ASP A 172 -5.02 1.47 7.22
C ASP A 172 -4.89 1.59 8.75
N LEU A 173 -3.75 1.17 9.29
CA LEU A 173 -3.37 1.45 10.68
C LEU A 173 -2.16 2.38 10.70
N ILE A 174 -2.23 3.43 11.51
CA ILE A 174 -1.19 4.44 11.60
C ILE A 174 -0.77 4.57 13.06
N ASP A 175 0.51 4.34 13.31
CA ASP A 175 1.20 4.47 14.60
C ASP A 175 0.51 3.72 15.75
N ASP A 176 -0.14 2.58 15.45
CA ASP A 176 -0.95 1.79 16.39
C ASP A 176 -2.11 2.56 17.07
N LYS A 177 -2.47 3.73 16.54
CA LYS A 177 -3.35 4.69 17.21
C LYS A 177 -4.49 5.16 16.34
N ILE A 178 -4.32 5.16 15.03
CA ILE A 178 -5.33 5.68 14.11
C ILE A 178 -5.68 4.57 13.13
N LEU A 179 -6.88 4.05 13.26
CA LEU A 179 -7.48 3.12 12.28
C LEU A 179 -8.32 3.91 11.30
N VAL A 180 -8.06 3.71 10.01
CA VAL A 180 -8.86 4.29 8.93
C VAL A 180 -9.53 3.16 8.18
N ILE A 181 -10.83 2.98 8.39
CA ILE A 181 -11.63 2.06 7.57
C ILE A 181 -11.92 2.74 6.24
N VAL A 182 -11.48 2.12 5.16
CA VAL A 182 -11.70 2.53 3.78
C VAL A 182 -12.98 1.84 3.30
N MET A 183 -14.07 2.61 3.16
CA MET A 183 -15.37 2.07 2.71
C MET A 183 -15.29 1.56 1.26
N PRO A 184 -16.26 0.72 0.83
CA PRO A 184 -16.23 0.08 -0.48
C PRO A 184 -15.97 1.06 -1.61
N THR A 185 -15.00 0.67 -2.44
CA THR A 185 -14.61 1.35 -3.66
C THR A 185 -15.80 1.40 -4.61
N THR A 186 -16.07 2.58 -5.21
CA THR A 186 -17.12 2.70 -6.23
C THR A 186 -16.74 1.87 -7.46
N LYS A 187 -17.72 1.50 -8.29
CA LYS A 187 -17.43 0.84 -9.59
C LYS A 187 -16.45 1.67 -10.42
N ILE A 188 -16.61 2.99 -10.38
CA ILE A 188 -15.71 3.94 -11.03
C ILE A 188 -14.27 3.76 -10.52
N HIS A 189 -14.07 3.79 -9.20
CA HIS A 189 -12.75 3.61 -8.57
C HIS A 189 -12.10 2.28 -8.98
N GLU A 190 -12.82 1.17 -8.87
CA GLU A 190 -12.27 -0.16 -9.19
C GLU A 190 -11.95 -0.32 -10.69
N CYS A 191 -12.81 0.18 -11.57
CA CYS A 191 -12.59 0.12 -13.01
C CYS A 191 -11.40 0.99 -13.43
N THR A 192 -11.32 2.24 -12.96
CA THR A 192 -10.19 3.14 -13.26
C THR A 192 -8.87 2.56 -12.74
N LYS A 193 -8.88 1.97 -11.53
CA LYS A 193 -7.74 1.28 -10.93
C LYS A 193 -7.26 0.13 -11.81
N ASN A 194 -8.16 -0.80 -12.14
CA ASN A 194 -7.81 -2.00 -12.90
C ASN A 194 -7.28 -1.63 -14.28
N LYS A 195 -7.96 -0.73 -15.01
CA LYS A 195 -7.51 -0.29 -16.34
C LYS A 195 -6.16 0.43 -16.32
N THR A 196 -5.92 1.26 -15.30
CA THR A 196 -4.61 1.92 -15.14
C THR A 196 -3.50 0.90 -14.88
N SER A 197 -3.73 -0.06 -13.98
CA SER A 197 -2.79 -1.15 -13.69
C SER A 197 -2.53 -2.03 -14.92
N ASP A 198 -3.59 -2.39 -15.65
CA ASP A 198 -3.49 -3.20 -16.87
C ASP A 198 -2.73 -2.47 -17.99
N SER A 199 -2.85 -1.15 -18.07
CA SER A 199 -2.08 -0.33 -19.01
C SER A 199 -0.58 -0.42 -18.76
N ILE A 200 -0.15 -0.30 -17.49
CA ILE A 200 1.26 -0.45 -17.10
C ILE A 200 1.75 -1.87 -17.41
N LYS A 201 0.98 -2.88 -17.03
CA LYS A 201 1.29 -4.30 -17.30
C LYS A 201 1.43 -4.59 -18.80
N SER A 202 0.55 -4.01 -19.61
CA SER A 202 0.59 -4.16 -21.06
C SER A 202 1.84 -3.53 -21.66
N GLN A 203 2.23 -2.34 -21.20
CA GLN A 203 3.47 -1.69 -21.63
C GLN A 203 4.71 -2.50 -21.23
N LEU A 204 4.76 -3.02 -20.00
CA LEU A 204 5.82 -3.94 -19.57
C LEU A 204 5.93 -5.17 -20.49
N THR A 205 4.78 -5.77 -20.85
CA THR A 205 4.74 -6.91 -21.77
C THR A 205 5.27 -6.56 -23.16
N VAL A 206 4.91 -5.39 -23.69
CA VAL A 206 5.43 -4.89 -24.96
C VAL A 206 6.94 -4.65 -24.90
N ILE A 207 7.44 -4.07 -23.79
CA ILE A 207 8.88 -3.85 -23.60
C ILE A 207 9.64 -5.19 -23.57
N ALA A 208 9.14 -6.19 -22.84
CA ALA A 208 9.75 -7.51 -22.81
C ALA A 208 9.74 -8.23 -24.17
N GLY A 209 8.72 -7.99 -24.99
CA GLY A 209 8.60 -8.57 -26.34
C GLY A 209 9.52 -7.92 -27.37
N LYS A 210 9.77 -6.60 -27.27
CA LYS A 210 10.61 -5.86 -28.22
C LYS A 210 12.11 -5.91 -27.90
N THR A 211 12.46 -5.99 -26.62
CA THR A 211 13.87 -5.86 -26.20
C THR A 211 14.67 -7.13 -26.51
N LEU A 212 15.94 -6.97 -26.90
CA LEU A 212 16.90 -8.08 -27.00
C LEU A 212 17.72 -8.24 -25.71
N ASN A 213 17.52 -7.34 -24.74
CA ASN A 213 18.27 -7.33 -23.49
C ASN A 213 17.68 -8.34 -22.50
N GLU A 214 18.40 -9.44 -22.25
CA GLU A 214 17.95 -10.49 -21.33
C GLU A 214 17.85 -10.00 -19.87
N GLY A 215 18.68 -9.03 -19.46
CA GLY A 215 18.57 -8.40 -18.14
C GLY A 215 17.23 -7.66 -17.99
N THR A 216 16.85 -6.87 -19.01
CA THR A 216 15.55 -6.16 -19.04
C THR A 216 14.39 -7.15 -19.04
N LYS A 217 14.46 -8.22 -19.85
CA LYS A 217 13.41 -9.26 -19.85
C LYS A 217 13.25 -9.91 -18.49
N GLN A 218 14.36 -10.20 -17.81
CA GLN A 218 14.35 -10.82 -16.50
C GLN A 218 13.75 -9.89 -15.44
N LEU A 219 14.14 -8.61 -15.44
CA LEU A 219 13.54 -7.59 -14.57
C LEU A 219 12.02 -7.53 -14.77
N ILE A 220 11.55 -7.42 -16.01
CA ILE A 220 10.11 -7.33 -16.31
C ILE A 220 9.35 -8.58 -15.87
N ARG A 221 9.94 -9.78 -16.04
CA ARG A 221 9.32 -11.03 -15.57
C ARG A 221 9.18 -11.08 -14.05
N ASP A 222 10.08 -10.42 -13.32
CA ASP A 222 10.07 -10.40 -11.86
C ASP A 222 9.19 -9.28 -11.29
N ILE A 223 8.84 -8.27 -12.09
CA ILE A 223 7.82 -7.27 -11.74
C ILE A 223 6.44 -7.95 -11.74
N GLN A 224 5.78 -7.95 -10.58
CA GLN A 224 4.47 -8.55 -10.36
C GLN A 224 3.46 -7.50 -9.93
N PRO A 225 2.28 -7.42 -10.58
CA PRO A 225 1.20 -6.59 -10.10
C PRO A 225 0.53 -7.23 -8.88
N ALA A 226 0.13 -6.41 -7.92
CA ALA A 226 -0.78 -6.78 -6.84
C ALA A 226 -1.82 -5.66 -6.65
N SER A 227 -2.98 -6.00 -6.09
CA SER A 227 -3.96 -5.00 -5.69
C SER A 227 -3.73 -4.61 -4.22
N ALA A 228 -4.76 -4.70 -3.38
CA ALA A 228 -4.80 -4.21 -2.00
C ALA A 228 -3.99 -5.02 -0.98
N ALA A 229 -2.88 -5.63 -1.38
CA ALA A 229 -2.00 -6.33 -0.44
C ALA A 229 -1.35 -5.33 0.52
N THR A 230 -1.44 -5.63 1.82
CA THR A 230 -0.98 -4.78 2.92
C THR A 230 0.54 -4.59 2.90
N ILE A 231 0.99 -3.36 3.15
CA ILE A 231 2.40 -2.98 3.30
C ILE A 231 2.63 -2.52 4.73
N GLU A 232 3.47 -3.23 5.48
CA GLU A 232 3.91 -2.79 6.82
C GLU A 232 5.08 -1.82 6.68
N LEU A 233 5.03 -0.70 7.41
CA LEU A 233 6.03 0.36 7.33
C LEU A 233 7.12 0.17 8.39
N TYR A 234 8.38 0.42 8.03
CA TYR A 234 9.53 0.23 8.91
C TYR A 234 9.39 0.96 10.25
N GLY A 235 9.83 0.29 11.31
CA GLY A 235 9.95 0.89 12.65
C GLY A 235 8.63 1.33 13.28
N THR A 236 7.49 0.93 12.70
CA THR A 236 6.16 1.30 13.19
C THR A 236 5.25 0.08 13.18
N LYS A 237 4.21 0.08 14.02
CA LYS A 237 3.05 -0.82 13.86
C LYS A 237 2.05 -0.26 12.85
N SER A 238 2.53 0.48 11.84
CA SER A 238 1.68 1.05 10.79
C SER A 238 1.66 0.13 9.59
N PHE A 239 0.50 0.00 8.97
CA PHE A 239 0.38 -0.62 7.67
C PHE A 239 -0.59 0.16 6.78
N LEU A 240 -0.34 0.09 5.49
CA LEU A 240 -1.14 0.75 4.46
C LEU A 240 -1.57 -0.26 3.41
N GLN A 241 -2.78 -0.09 2.87
CA GLN A 241 -3.27 -0.87 1.74
C GLN A 241 -3.34 0.01 0.50
N PRO A 242 -2.43 -0.17 -0.48
CA PRO A 242 -2.50 0.53 -1.76
C PRO A 242 -3.71 0.08 -2.57
N ASP A 243 -4.18 0.88 -3.53
CA ASP A 243 -5.22 0.42 -4.45
C ASP A 243 -4.64 -0.60 -5.44
N ALA A 244 -3.49 -0.26 -6.04
CA ALA A 244 -2.68 -1.17 -6.83
C ALA A 244 -1.18 -0.93 -6.59
N GLN A 245 -0.37 -1.94 -6.86
CA GLN A 245 1.07 -1.88 -6.65
C GLN A 245 1.82 -2.83 -7.59
N PHE A 246 3.09 -2.53 -7.82
CA PHE A 246 4.02 -3.36 -8.58
C PHE A 246 5.25 -3.62 -7.73
N TYR A 247 5.46 -4.87 -7.36
CA TYR A 247 6.62 -5.31 -6.59
C TYR A 247 7.52 -6.18 -7.45
N ILE A 248 8.79 -6.27 -7.09
CA ILE A 248 9.73 -7.18 -7.71
C ILE A 248 9.82 -8.42 -6.85
N ARG A 249 9.80 -9.60 -7.47
CA ARG A 249 9.93 -10.88 -6.80
C ARG A 249 11.16 -10.89 -5.88
N GLY A 250 10.94 -11.21 -4.61
CA GLY A 250 11.99 -11.25 -3.58
C GLY A 250 12.22 -9.91 -2.86
N LEU A 251 11.52 -8.84 -3.24
CA LEU A 251 11.49 -7.58 -2.49
C LEU A 251 10.18 -7.46 -1.71
N TYR A 252 10.28 -6.90 -0.50
CA TYR A 252 9.12 -6.70 0.37
C TYR A 252 8.28 -5.50 -0.07
N PHE A 253 8.92 -4.34 -0.29
CA PHE A 253 8.21 -3.13 -0.72
C PHE A 253 7.99 -3.14 -2.23
N PRO A 254 6.82 -2.67 -2.70
CA PRO A 254 6.64 -2.39 -4.11
C PRO A 254 7.45 -1.17 -4.53
N GLY A 255 7.91 -1.13 -5.77
CA GLY A 255 8.53 0.08 -6.32
C GLY A 255 7.49 1.12 -6.71
N VAL A 256 6.41 0.68 -7.37
CA VAL A 256 5.34 1.57 -7.84
C VAL A 256 4.04 1.28 -7.10
N VAL A 257 3.41 2.32 -6.57
CA VAL A 257 2.09 2.29 -5.93
C VAL A 257 1.13 3.22 -6.67
N ILE A 258 -0.12 2.78 -6.84
CA ILE A 258 -1.23 3.56 -7.39
C ILE A 258 -2.29 3.73 -6.31
N GLU A 259 -2.75 4.97 -6.15
CA GLU A 259 -3.81 5.36 -5.24
C GLU A 259 -4.86 6.16 -5.99
N ILE A 260 -6.13 5.84 -5.79
CA ILE A 260 -7.25 6.58 -6.35
C ILE A 260 -8.05 7.19 -5.21
N ALA A 261 -8.15 8.51 -5.21
CA ALA A 261 -8.90 9.26 -4.23
C ALA A 261 -10.04 10.04 -4.89
N HIS A 262 -11.06 10.36 -4.11
CA HIS A 262 -11.98 11.39 -4.52
C HIS A 262 -11.36 12.79 -4.36
N THR A 263 -11.78 13.75 -5.18
CA THR A 263 -11.24 15.13 -5.14
C THR A 263 -11.37 15.81 -3.77
N GLN A 264 -12.33 15.38 -2.95
CA GLN A 264 -12.51 15.84 -1.57
C GLN A 264 -11.38 15.36 -0.63
N ASP A 265 -10.59 14.38 -1.04
CA ASP A 265 -9.58 13.67 -0.26
C ASP A 265 -8.15 13.92 -0.77
N CYS A 266 -7.91 14.90 -1.64
CA CYS A 266 -6.59 15.22 -2.22
C CYS A 266 -5.48 15.40 -1.16
N LYS A 267 -5.79 16.06 -0.03
CA LYS A 267 -4.86 16.22 1.10
C LYS A 267 -4.54 14.87 1.76
N LYS A 268 -5.50 13.95 1.81
CA LYS A 268 -5.28 12.60 2.35
C LYS A 268 -4.43 11.77 1.42
N LEU A 269 -4.65 11.87 0.10
CA LEU A 269 -3.85 11.22 -0.93
C LEU A 269 -2.37 11.59 -0.80
N ARG A 270 -2.04 12.89 -0.78
CA ARG A 270 -0.67 13.37 -0.59
C ARG A 270 -0.05 12.91 0.74
N ARG A 271 -0.85 12.87 1.81
CA ARG A 271 -0.40 12.37 3.12
C ARG A 271 -0.12 10.86 3.08
N LYS A 272 -0.94 10.08 2.37
CA LYS A 272 -0.73 8.64 2.18
C LYS A 272 0.52 8.36 1.34
N ALA A 273 0.70 9.10 0.23
CA ALA A 273 1.93 9.06 -0.57
C ALA A 273 3.18 9.35 0.25
N ARG A 274 3.16 10.38 1.11
CA ARG A 274 4.27 10.68 2.02
C ARG A 274 4.60 9.50 2.93
N LYS A 275 3.59 8.79 3.45
CA LYS A 275 3.81 7.64 4.34
C LYS A 275 4.37 6.45 3.60
N PHE A 276 3.95 6.16 2.36
CA PHE A 276 4.62 5.15 1.55
C PHE A 276 6.09 5.51 1.38
N VAL A 277 6.40 6.72 0.90
CA VAL A 277 7.78 7.13 0.62
C VAL A 277 8.65 7.16 1.87
N THR A 278 8.20 7.79 2.96
CA THR A 278 9.02 7.94 4.18
C THR A 278 8.99 6.71 5.08
N GLY A 279 7.83 6.03 5.19
CA GLY A 279 7.66 4.85 6.03
C GLY A 279 8.27 3.57 5.44
N SER A 280 8.45 3.51 4.11
CA SER A 280 9.27 2.47 3.47
C SER A 280 10.75 2.82 3.41
N MET A 281 11.17 3.94 4.02
CA MET A 281 12.55 4.45 3.90
C MET A 281 13.01 4.56 2.44
N GLY A 282 12.12 5.03 1.56
CA GLY A 282 12.41 5.26 0.15
C GLY A 282 12.38 4.01 -0.73
N GLU A 283 12.03 2.83 -0.21
CA GLU A 283 11.91 1.61 -1.02
C GLU A 283 10.67 1.65 -1.95
N VAL A 284 9.63 2.39 -1.59
CA VAL A 284 8.58 2.80 -2.54
C VAL A 284 9.06 4.00 -3.35
N HIS A 285 9.44 3.73 -4.59
CA HIS A 285 10.09 4.66 -5.51
C HIS A 285 9.13 5.63 -6.20
N LEU A 286 7.90 5.18 -6.47
CA LEU A 286 6.92 5.99 -7.16
C LEU A 286 5.53 5.77 -6.59
N VAL A 287 4.87 6.86 -6.22
CA VAL A 287 3.44 6.86 -5.87
C VAL A 287 2.69 7.69 -6.91
N ILE A 288 1.76 7.06 -7.61
CA ILE A 288 0.86 7.67 -8.58
C ILE A 288 -0.49 7.88 -7.92
N GLY A 289 -0.90 9.14 -7.78
CA GLY A 289 -2.19 9.53 -7.24
C GLY A 289 -3.15 9.96 -8.33
N LEU A 290 -4.32 9.35 -8.39
CA LEU A 290 -5.41 9.72 -9.29
C LEU A 290 -6.58 10.31 -8.49
N GLU A 291 -6.99 11.54 -8.80
CA GLU A 291 -8.09 12.21 -8.11
C GLU A 291 -9.32 12.27 -9.01
N ILE A 292 -10.41 11.62 -8.61
CA ILE A 292 -11.68 11.56 -9.35
C ILE A 292 -12.81 12.31 -8.63
N GLY A 293 -13.61 13.11 -9.35
CA GLY A 293 -14.75 13.77 -8.72
C GLY A 293 -15.65 14.54 -9.67
N GLY A 294 -16.91 14.10 -9.78
CA GLY A 294 -17.82 14.63 -10.81
C GLY A 294 -17.18 14.41 -12.17
N LYS A 295 -16.91 15.48 -12.92
CA LYS A 295 -16.15 15.41 -14.16
C LYS A 295 -14.64 15.62 -14.01
N LEU A 296 -14.18 16.11 -12.86
CA LEU A 296 -12.79 16.43 -12.63
C LEU A 296 -11.96 15.16 -12.47
N PHE A 297 -10.85 15.10 -13.21
CA PHE A 297 -9.87 14.02 -13.12
C PHE A 297 -8.46 14.61 -13.14
N LYS A 298 -7.66 14.29 -12.12
CA LYS A 298 -6.28 14.77 -11.99
C LYS A 298 -5.31 13.65 -11.70
N ILE A 299 -4.05 13.87 -12.06
CA ILE A 299 -2.92 13.00 -11.69
C ILE A 299 -1.90 13.78 -10.88
N SER A 300 -1.34 13.12 -9.87
CA SER A 300 -0.18 13.57 -9.11
C SER A 300 0.81 12.43 -9.01
N ALA A 301 2.08 12.75 -8.87
CA ALA A 301 3.13 11.75 -8.73
C ALA A 301 4.18 12.21 -7.73
N TRP A 302 4.66 11.29 -6.91
CA TRP A 302 5.66 11.55 -5.88
C TRP A 302 6.72 10.45 -5.86
N CYS A 303 7.95 10.82 -5.54
CA CYS A 303 9.09 9.91 -5.41
C CYS A 303 9.95 10.23 -4.18
N PRO A 304 10.82 9.32 -3.71
CA PRO A 304 11.80 9.63 -2.69
C PRO A 304 12.87 10.58 -3.23
N GLU A 305 13.32 11.48 -2.36
CA GLU A 305 14.51 12.27 -2.55
C GLU A 305 15.42 12.04 -1.34
N ILE A 306 16.59 11.47 -1.60
CA ILE A 306 17.64 11.26 -0.60
C ILE A 306 18.47 12.53 -0.53
N TYR A 307 18.65 13.05 0.68
CA TYR A 307 19.47 14.22 0.96
C TYR A 307 20.28 14.01 2.23
N GLN A 308 21.34 14.79 2.44
CA GLN A 308 22.21 14.63 3.60
C GLN A 308 21.91 15.66 4.69
N ILE A 309 21.78 15.19 5.93
CA ILE A 309 21.71 16.01 7.15
C ILE A 309 22.81 15.52 8.09
N GLU A 310 23.73 16.39 8.50
CA GLU A 310 24.77 16.05 9.50
C GLU A 310 25.55 14.74 9.19
N ASN A 311 25.87 14.51 7.91
CA ASN A 311 26.51 13.28 7.39
C ASN A 311 25.66 12.00 7.46
N GLN A 312 24.35 12.12 7.65
CA GLN A 312 23.39 11.03 7.59
C GLN A 312 22.47 11.21 6.38
N ASP A 313 22.15 10.11 5.70
CA ASP A 313 21.14 10.13 4.64
C ASP A 313 19.75 10.25 5.26
N ALA A 314 19.01 11.27 4.83
CA ALA A 314 17.62 11.49 5.17
C ALA A 314 16.76 11.37 3.90
N ILE A 315 15.49 11.04 4.10
CA ILE A 315 14.54 10.81 3.00
C ILE A 315 13.39 11.78 3.15
N ARG A 316 13.05 12.44 2.05
CA ARG A 316 11.83 13.24 1.94
C ARG A 316 11.08 12.87 0.67
N MET A 317 9.81 13.20 0.63
CA MET A 317 8.99 13.02 -0.56
C MET A 317 9.16 14.24 -1.48
N LYS A 318 9.54 13.99 -2.73
CA LYS A 318 9.58 14.96 -3.82
C LYS A 318 8.32 14.84 -4.67
N THR A 319 7.78 15.97 -5.10
CA THR A 319 6.65 16.03 -6.04
C THR A 319 7.18 16.02 -7.46
N LEU A 320 6.72 15.07 -8.28
CA LEU A 320 7.01 15.01 -9.72
C LEU A 320 5.90 15.71 -10.51
N ILE A 321 4.64 15.45 -10.15
CA ILE A 321 3.45 16.09 -10.70
C ILE A 321 2.54 16.51 -9.54
N ASP A 322 2.02 17.74 -9.58
CA ASP A 322 1.17 18.31 -8.54
C ASP A 322 -0.24 18.60 -9.09
N GLY A 323 -1.05 17.56 -9.27
CA GLY A 323 -2.46 17.70 -9.62
C GLY A 323 -2.72 18.18 -11.05
N ASP A 324 -1.93 17.69 -12.01
CA ASP A 324 -2.17 17.94 -13.43
C ASP A 324 -3.58 17.51 -13.82
N ILE A 325 -4.25 18.39 -14.56
CA ILE A 325 -5.64 18.17 -14.96
C ILE A 325 -5.65 17.28 -16.20
N ILE A 326 -6.27 16.10 -16.09
CA ILE A 326 -6.56 15.19 -17.22
C ILE A 326 -7.90 15.58 -17.85
N ARG A 327 -8.93 15.77 -17.01
CA ARG A 327 -10.28 16.23 -17.39
C ARG A 327 -10.72 17.31 -16.41
N ASP A 328 -11.11 18.48 -16.89
CA ASP A 328 -11.57 19.57 -16.02
C ASP A 328 -13.02 19.37 -15.53
N SER A 329 -13.51 20.29 -14.69
CA SER A 329 -14.86 20.23 -14.12
C SER A 329 -15.97 20.32 -15.17
N ASP A 330 -15.69 20.85 -16.36
CA ASP A 330 -16.65 20.95 -17.45
C ASP A 330 -16.73 19.65 -18.26
N GLY A 331 -15.73 18.77 -18.08
CA GLY A 331 -15.55 17.52 -18.83
C GLY A 331 -14.59 17.65 -20.00
N THR A 332 -13.89 18.77 -20.13
CA THR A 332 -12.94 18.99 -21.23
C THR A 332 -11.63 18.27 -20.93
N LEU A 333 -11.17 17.45 -21.88
CA LEU A 333 -9.89 16.76 -21.79
C LEU A 333 -8.73 17.72 -22.02
N LYS A 334 -7.64 17.53 -21.28
CA LYS A 334 -6.39 18.26 -21.49
C LYS A 334 -5.34 17.31 -22.07
N PRO A 335 -4.53 17.76 -23.04
CA PRO A 335 -3.43 16.96 -23.55
C PRO A 335 -2.34 16.82 -22.49
N GLY A 336 -1.66 15.69 -22.49
CA GLY A 336 -0.53 15.45 -21.61
C GLY A 336 -0.23 13.97 -21.42
N PHE A 337 0.81 13.70 -20.68
CA PHE A 337 1.21 12.36 -20.29
C PHE A 337 2.04 12.43 -19.01
N PHE A 338 2.05 11.35 -18.25
CA PHE A 338 3.04 11.10 -17.21
C PHE A 338 4.00 10.01 -17.68
N ARG A 339 5.31 10.24 -17.51
CA ARG A 339 6.39 9.32 -17.90
C ARG A 339 7.18 8.92 -16.66
N PHE A 340 7.51 7.65 -16.60
CA PHE A 340 8.40 7.06 -15.60
C PHE A 340 9.11 5.85 -16.23
N TYR A 341 10.07 5.26 -15.53
CA TYR A 341 11.00 4.31 -16.13
C TYR A 341 11.07 3.00 -15.35
N LEU A 342 11.72 1.99 -15.93
CA LEU A 342 11.96 0.72 -15.22
C LEU A 342 12.77 0.91 -13.93
N GLU A 343 13.58 1.96 -13.81
CA GLU A 343 14.29 2.30 -12.56
C GLU A 343 13.36 2.61 -11.38
N ASP A 344 12.11 3.01 -11.65
CA ASP A 344 11.13 3.36 -10.63
C ASP A 344 10.46 2.12 -10.00
N PHE A 345 10.77 0.89 -10.45
CA PHE A 345 10.19 -0.35 -9.91
C PHE A 345 10.92 -0.93 -8.70
N GLY A 346 11.99 -0.30 -8.22
CA GLY A 346 12.58 -0.64 -6.93
C GLY A 346 14.02 -0.19 -6.74
N THR A 347 14.59 -0.54 -5.60
CA THR A 347 15.97 -0.26 -5.22
C THR A 347 16.96 -1.27 -5.79
N ASP A 348 18.18 -0.81 -6.06
CA ASP A 348 19.33 -1.63 -6.44
C ASP A 348 19.10 -2.48 -7.70
N LEU A 349 18.21 -2.05 -8.60
CA LEU A 349 17.88 -2.82 -9.81
C LEU A 349 19.10 -3.05 -10.69
N ALA A 350 19.99 -2.06 -10.82
CA ALA A 350 21.19 -2.19 -11.63
C ALA A 350 22.15 -3.27 -11.10
N THR A 351 22.11 -3.52 -9.79
CA THR A 351 22.90 -4.57 -9.14
C THR A 351 22.20 -5.93 -9.27
N LYS A 352 20.88 -5.98 -9.06
CA LYS A 352 20.08 -7.24 -9.12
C LYS A 352 19.91 -7.76 -10.55
N TYR A 353 19.82 -6.85 -11.52
CA TYR A 353 19.60 -7.13 -12.93
C TYR A 353 20.71 -6.47 -13.76
N PRO A 354 21.93 -7.03 -13.72
CA PRO A 354 23.05 -6.45 -14.45
C PRO A 354 22.74 -6.41 -15.94
N ASN A 355 23.14 -5.31 -16.58
CA ASN A 355 22.89 -4.99 -17.97
C ASN A 355 21.43 -4.67 -18.34
N ALA A 356 20.45 -4.74 -17.43
CA ALA A 356 19.09 -4.32 -17.75
C ALA A 356 19.07 -2.82 -18.12
N ASP A 357 18.36 -2.51 -19.20
CA ASP A 357 18.09 -1.14 -19.61
C ASP A 357 17.00 -0.53 -18.72
N MET A 358 17.44 0.28 -17.76
CA MET A 358 16.56 0.94 -16.81
C MET A 358 15.86 2.18 -17.39
N THR A 359 16.25 2.59 -18.60
CA THR A 359 15.72 3.79 -19.28
C THR A 359 14.49 3.49 -20.14
N GLU A 360 14.07 2.22 -20.21
CA GLU A 360 12.82 1.84 -20.86
C GLU A 360 11.64 2.56 -20.18
N GLU A 361 10.89 3.28 -21.01
CA GLU A 361 9.88 4.23 -20.60
C GLU A 361 8.49 3.58 -20.52
N ILE A 362 7.73 3.98 -19.50
CA ILE A 362 6.30 3.72 -19.36
C ILE A 362 5.57 5.05 -19.36
N VAL A 363 4.50 5.13 -20.14
CA VAL A 363 3.75 6.36 -20.40
C VAL A 363 2.29 6.18 -20.03
N LEU A 364 1.79 7.03 -19.14
CA LEU A 364 0.36 7.18 -18.89
C LEU A 364 -0.15 8.41 -19.64
N SER A 365 -0.73 8.18 -20.82
CA SER A 365 -1.36 9.23 -21.62
C SER A 365 -2.64 9.74 -20.97
N TYR A 366 -2.83 11.06 -20.92
CA TYR A 366 -4.02 11.67 -20.30
C TYR A 366 -5.30 11.30 -21.05
N ASN A 367 -5.24 11.16 -22.38
CA ASN A 367 -6.39 10.72 -23.16
C ASN A 367 -6.81 9.30 -22.80
N VAL A 368 -5.85 8.39 -22.68
CA VAL A 368 -6.10 6.97 -22.34
C VAL A 368 -6.63 6.85 -20.91
N LEU A 369 -6.05 7.59 -19.96
CA LEU A 369 -6.57 7.63 -18.59
C LEU A 369 -8.01 8.19 -18.56
N ALA A 370 -8.30 9.22 -19.33
CA ALA A 370 -9.65 9.79 -19.42
C ALA A 370 -10.67 8.81 -20.00
N GLU A 371 -10.31 8.04 -21.03
CA GLU A 371 -11.13 6.96 -21.58
C GLU A 371 -11.44 5.91 -20.50
N TYR A 372 -10.44 5.53 -19.68
CA TYR A 372 -10.67 4.59 -18.59
C TYR A 372 -11.70 5.10 -17.58
N LEU A 373 -11.69 6.41 -17.28
CA LEU A 373 -12.69 7.04 -16.41
C LEU A 373 -14.07 7.10 -17.09
N ILE A 374 -14.14 7.48 -18.36
CA ILE A 374 -15.41 7.55 -19.11
C ILE A 374 -16.09 6.18 -19.17
N ASP A 375 -15.35 5.15 -19.56
CA ASP A 375 -15.87 3.78 -19.59
C ASP A 375 -16.35 3.33 -18.20
N ALA A 376 -15.65 3.76 -17.15
CA ALA A 376 -16.02 3.45 -15.77
C ALA A 376 -17.31 4.15 -15.34
N GLU A 377 -17.50 5.41 -15.76
CA GLU A 377 -18.73 6.18 -15.58
C GLU A 377 -19.92 5.53 -16.31
N GLU A 378 -19.71 5.02 -17.52
CA GLU A 378 -20.74 4.32 -18.30
C GLU A 378 -21.13 2.97 -17.68
N CYS A 379 -20.20 2.29 -17.01
CA CYS A 379 -20.47 1.05 -16.28
C CYS A 379 -21.19 1.29 -14.93
N ASP A 380 -21.21 2.53 -14.43
CA ASP A 380 -21.87 2.90 -13.17
C ASP A 380 -23.37 3.15 -13.37
N ILE A 381 -24.04 2.15 -13.93
CA ILE A 381 -25.49 2.19 -14.15
C ILE A 381 -26.17 2.11 -12.77
N PRO A 382 -27.03 3.08 -12.40
CA PRO A 382 -27.77 3.02 -11.15
C PRO A 382 -28.64 1.77 -11.14
N PRO A 383 -28.83 1.13 -9.97
CA PRO A 383 -29.74 0.00 -9.87
C PRO A 383 -31.12 0.42 -10.40
N PRO A 384 -31.83 -0.46 -11.13
CA PRO A 384 -33.11 -0.12 -11.72
C PRO A 384 -34.07 0.41 -10.63
N PRO A 385 -34.83 1.50 -10.91
CA PRO A 385 -35.58 2.24 -9.90
C PRO A 385 -36.74 1.47 -9.24
N ASP A 386 -36.89 0.17 -9.50
CA ASP A 386 -38.00 -0.64 -9.01
C ASP A 386 -37.64 -2.12 -8.83
N MET A 387 -36.62 -2.43 -8.01
CA MET A 387 -36.62 -3.72 -7.29
C MET A 387 -37.50 -3.62 -6.04
N GLY A 388 -38.69 -3.05 -6.19
CA GLY A 388 -39.68 -2.94 -5.13
C GLY A 388 -40.13 -4.32 -4.69
N LYS A 389 -39.64 -4.81 -3.53
CA LYS A 389 -40.10 -6.04 -2.84
C LYS A 389 -40.47 -7.18 -3.81
N GLY A 390 -39.71 -7.34 -4.89
CA GLY A 390 -39.90 -8.43 -5.82
C GLY A 390 -39.72 -9.69 -4.99
N LYS A 391 -40.70 -10.60 -5.04
CA LYS A 391 -40.58 -11.95 -4.47
C LYS A 391 -39.14 -12.38 -4.66
N TYR A 392 -38.40 -12.54 -3.56
CA TYR A 392 -37.14 -13.25 -3.61
C TYR A 392 -37.50 -14.56 -4.29
N ILE A 393 -37.09 -14.72 -5.54
CA ILE A 393 -36.88 -16.05 -6.07
C ILE A 393 -35.75 -16.51 -5.17
N VAL A 394 -36.11 -17.23 -4.11
CA VAL A 394 -35.17 -18.07 -3.40
C VAL A 394 -34.60 -18.90 -4.53
N MET A 395 -33.38 -18.57 -4.95
CA MET A 395 -32.61 -19.52 -5.72
C MET A 395 -32.53 -20.70 -4.77
N GLU A 396 -33.24 -21.77 -5.11
CA GLU A 396 -33.10 -23.04 -4.42
C GLU A 396 -31.62 -23.35 -4.48
N ASP A 397 -30.96 -23.24 -3.32
CA ASP A 397 -29.54 -23.49 -3.18
C ASP A 397 -29.27 -24.87 -3.78
N SER A 398 -28.82 -24.87 -5.04
CA SER A 398 -28.47 -26.10 -5.74
C SER A 398 -27.17 -26.69 -5.18
N CYS A 399 -26.66 -26.12 -4.08
CA CYS A 399 -25.57 -26.61 -3.24
C CYS A 399 -26.05 -27.33 -1.97
N SER A 400 -27.31 -27.79 -1.89
CA SER A 400 -27.63 -28.93 -1.03
C SER A 400 -27.27 -30.25 -1.75
N SER A 401 -26.00 -30.44 -2.14
CA SER A 401 -25.47 -31.79 -2.12
C SER A 401 -25.38 -32.16 -0.65
N ALA A 402 -26.22 -33.11 -0.21
CA ALA A 402 -26.13 -33.74 1.09
C ALA A 402 -24.65 -33.97 1.41
N GLY A 403 -24.19 -33.51 2.58
CA GLY A 403 -22.78 -33.50 2.93
C GLY A 403 -22.13 -34.82 2.55
N GLU A 404 -21.24 -34.79 1.55
CA GLU A 404 -20.29 -35.86 1.35
C GLU A 404 -19.38 -35.82 2.58
N GLU A 405 -19.77 -36.55 3.62
CA GLU A 405 -18.83 -36.99 4.64
C GLU A 405 -17.69 -37.68 3.90
N LEU A 406 -16.49 -37.15 4.05
CA LEU A 406 -15.27 -37.81 3.58
C LEU A 406 -15.30 -39.22 4.16
N ASN A 407 -15.51 -40.21 3.30
CA ASN A 407 -15.45 -41.58 3.78
C ASN A 407 -14.00 -41.90 4.16
N SER A 408 -13.81 -42.94 4.96
CA SER A 408 -12.48 -43.34 5.44
C SER A 408 -11.44 -43.59 4.32
N GLU A 409 -11.89 -43.82 3.08
CA GLU A 409 -11.00 -43.98 1.94
C GLU A 409 -10.47 -42.64 1.41
N ASP A 410 -11.32 -41.61 1.40
CA ASP A 410 -10.93 -40.24 1.03
C ASP A 410 -10.01 -39.61 2.07
N GLU A 411 -10.27 -39.83 3.37
CA GLU A 411 -9.35 -39.42 4.45
C GLU A 411 -7.97 -40.10 4.31
N ARG A 412 -7.96 -41.41 3.98
CA ARG A 412 -6.72 -42.15 3.77
C ARG A 412 -5.95 -41.64 2.55
N ARG A 413 -6.64 -41.29 1.46
CA ARG A 413 -6.02 -40.68 0.28
C ARG A 413 -5.42 -39.32 0.62
N PHE A 414 -6.13 -38.52 1.41
CA PHE A 414 -5.64 -37.22 1.86
C PHE A 414 -4.38 -37.35 2.72
N PHE A 415 -4.39 -38.27 3.69
CA PHE A 415 -3.24 -38.55 4.55
C PHE A 415 -2.01 -39.04 3.75
N GLU A 416 -2.24 -39.87 2.74
CA GLU A 416 -1.15 -40.36 1.87
C GLU A 416 -0.60 -39.24 0.96
N PHE A 417 -1.45 -38.28 0.57
CA PHE A 417 -1.05 -37.10 -0.19
C PHE A 417 -0.23 -36.12 0.66
N GLU A 418 -0.63 -35.88 1.92
CA GLU A 418 0.14 -35.10 2.89
C GLU A 418 1.49 -35.75 3.16
N ARG A 419 1.52 -37.06 3.40
CA ARG A 419 2.79 -37.80 3.63
C ARG A 419 3.73 -37.70 2.43
N ARG A 420 3.22 -37.79 1.20
CA ARG A 420 4.00 -37.61 -0.04
C ARG A 420 4.47 -36.17 -0.25
N SER A 421 3.73 -35.19 0.28
CA SER A 421 4.08 -33.77 0.16
C SER A 421 5.14 -33.39 1.20
N ALA A 422 5.01 -33.88 2.44
CA ALA A 422 6.02 -33.75 3.49
C ALA A 422 7.34 -34.39 3.08
N ALA A 423 7.33 -35.62 2.55
CA ALA A 423 8.54 -36.29 2.07
C ALA A 423 9.21 -35.54 0.90
N ARG A 424 8.42 -34.85 0.05
CA ARG A 424 8.96 -34.00 -1.02
C ARG A 424 9.60 -32.72 -0.47
N GLN A 425 9.01 -32.11 0.55
CA GLN A 425 9.58 -30.93 1.20
C GLN A 425 10.88 -31.26 1.95
N GLU A 426 10.93 -32.41 2.62
CA GLU A 426 12.11 -32.91 3.32
C GLU A 426 13.25 -33.27 2.34
N ALA A 427 12.92 -33.91 1.21
CA ALA A 427 13.89 -34.18 0.14
C ALA A 427 14.43 -32.91 -0.55
N LEU A 428 13.69 -31.79 -0.47
CA LEU A 428 14.12 -30.48 -0.98
C LEU A 428 14.89 -29.65 0.07
N GLY A 429 15.16 -30.20 1.26
CA GLY A 429 15.98 -29.56 2.28
C GLY A 429 15.35 -28.32 2.93
N TYR A 430 14.03 -28.15 2.81
CA TYR A 430 13.32 -27.09 3.52
C TYR A 430 12.92 -27.59 4.91
N THR A 431 13.78 -27.37 5.90
CA THR A 431 13.38 -27.43 7.30
C THR A 431 12.83 -26.07 7.72
N TYR A 432 11.60 -26.06 8.26
CA TYR A 432 10.93 -24.90 8.86
C TYR A 432 11.64 -24.39 10.11
#